data_AF-A0A966TVZ4-F1
#
_entry.id   AF-A0A966TVZ4-F1
#
_cell.length_a   1.000
_cell.length_b   1.000
_cell.length_c   1.000
_cell.angle_alpha   90.00
_cell.angle_beta   90.00
_cell.angle_gamma   90.00
#
_symmetry.space_group_name_H-M   'P 1'
#
loop_
_entity.id
_entity.type
_entity.pdbx_description
1 polymer ?
#
loop_
_entity_poly.entity_id
_entity_poly.type
_entity_poly.pdbx_seq_one_letter_code
_entity_poly.pdbx_strand_id
1 'polypeptide(L)'
;LRYTLACIDILAALLPEGVDGSISTVPVGFRDAAQAPGALDNILDHLLQCVVHLVHCAQRQGKLIALALEPEPACYLETTQEAADFILDHMRSPAVVSKLAQALSCSNEQAMDALHTHLGVCFDVCHSAVEFEDPVQAMRQLRAVGICIPKIQLSSAVRIPDMRADLLPALHMFDDAVYLHQVVVQSQGLTRFLDLPQAMAAYEAGQANGEWRVHCHVPVFLEHAGAISTTQAQLLQTLQGCKLEGFSSHLEVETYTWDVLPAALKTDSKAQAIARELQFVHQVLTT
;
A
#
# COMPACT_ATOMS: atom_id res chain seq x y z
N LEU A 1 -1.59 -15.92 8.83
CA LEU A 1 -2.08 -17.06 8.03
C LEU A 1 -3.58 -17.33 8.16
N ARG A 2 -4.09 -17.90 9.26
CA ARG A 2 -5.51 -18.32 9.37
C ARG A 2 -6.52 -17.23 8.99
N TYR A 3 -6.28 -16.00 9.42
CA TYR A 3 -7.09 -14.83 9.05
C TYR A 3 -7.15 -14.64 7.53
N THR A 4 -6.00 -14.58 6.87
CA THR A 4 -5.88 -14.42 5.41
C THR A 4 -6.56 -15.56 4.65
N LEU A 5 -6.43 -16.81 5.09
CA LEU A 5 -7.13 -17.94 4.45
C LEU A 5 -8.66 -17.80 4.54
N ALA A 6 -9.17 -17.36 5.69
CA ALA A 6 -10.60 -17.08 5.85
C ALA A 6 -11.06 -15.91 4.95
N CYS A 7 -10.26 -14.86 4.80
CA CYS A 7 -10.54 -13.78 3.86
C CYS A 7 -10.61 -14.28 2.41
N ILE A 8 -9.71 -15.19 2.01
CA ILE A 8 -9.72 -15.81 0.68
C ILE A 8 -11.02 -16.59 0.46
N ASP A 9 -11.43 -17.43 1.42
CA ASP A 9 -12.65 -18.22 1.31
C ASP A 9 -13.91 -17.35 1.24
N ILE A 10 -13.98 -16.30 2.07
CA ILE A 10 -15.09 -15.35 2.07
C ILE A 10 -15.13 -14.58 0.75
N LEU A 11 -14.01 -14.04 0.28
CA LEU A 11 -13.95 -13.29 -0.97
C LEU A 11 -14.35 -14.18 -2.15
N ALA A 12 -13.85 -15.42 -2.22
CA ALA A 12 -14.22 -16.37 -3.27
C ALA A 12 -15.73 -16.63 -3.35
N ALA A 13 -16.39 -16.73 -2.19
CA ALA A 13 -17.84 -16.93 -2.11
C ALA A 13 -18.64 -15.67 -2.52
N LEU A 14 -18.07 -14.47 -2.35
CA LEU A 14 -18.73 -13.19 -2.65
C LEU A 14 -18.44 -12.68 -4.06
N LEU A 15 -17.34 -13.11 -4.70
CA LEU A 15 -16.94 -12.62 -6.01
C LEU A 15 -17.99 -12.97 -7.09
N PRO A 16 -18.42 -11.99 -7.89
CA PRO A 16 -19.23 -12.25 -9.08
C PRO A 16 -18.51 -13.17 -10.08
N GLU A 17 -19.27 -13.79 -10.99
CA GLU A 17 -18.68 -14.56 -12.09
C GLU A 17 -17.88 -13.64 -13.03
N GLY A 18 -16.69 -14.10 -13.45
CA GLY A 18 -15.80 -13.34 -14.34
C GLY A 18 -15.10 -12.14 -13.70
N VAL A 19 -15.17 -11.98 -12.38
CA VAL A 19 -14.47 -10.91 -11.64
C VAL A 19 -13.34 -11.51 -10.83
N ASP A 20 -12.12 -11.04 -11.09
CA ASP A 20 -10.94 -11.38 -10.30
C ASP A 20 -10.98 -10.67 -8.94
N GLY A 21 -10.43 -11.29 -7.91
CA GLY A 21 -10.31 -10.73 -6.58
C GLY A 21 -8.88 -10.37 -6.20
N SER A 22 -8.76 -9.49 -5.22
CA SER A 22 -7.48 -9.24 -4.58
C SER A 22 -7.64 -8.96 -3.09
N ILE A 23 -6.64 -9.39 -2.33
CA ILE A 23 -6.55 -9.18 -0.88
C ILE A 23 -5.19 -8.53 -0.63
N SER A 24 -5.17 -7.31 -0.10
CA SER A 24 -3.96 -6.71 0.42
C SER A 24 -3.58 -7.33 1.76
N THR A 25 -2.29 -7.36 2.06
CA THR A 25 -1.75 -7.78 3.35
C THR A 25 -0.58 -6.89 3.72
N VAL A 26 -0.33 -6.78 5.03
CA VAL A 26 0.79 -6.04 5.61
C VAL A 26 2.14 -6.34 4.92
N PRO A 27 3.12 -5.41 4.97
CA PRO A 27 4.47 -5.49 4.37
C PRO A 27 5.37 -6.52 5.06
N VAL A 28 4.90 -7.76 5.20
CA VAL A 28 5.52 -8.85 5.98
C VAL A 28 5.46 -8.60 7.51
N GLY A 29 5.80 -7.40 7.96
CA GLY A 29 5.71 -6.93 9.34
C GLY A 29 6.63 -5.72 9.57
N PHE A 30 6.66 -5.21 10.81
CA PHE A 30 7.64 -4.19 11.19
C PHE A 30 9.07 -4.70 11.02
N ARG A 31 9.98 -3.80 10.60
CA ARG A 31 11.35 -4.12 10.21
C ARG A 31 12.08 -4.99 11.24
N ASP A 32 12.04 -4.59 12.51
CA ASP A 32 12.71 -5.30 13.61
C ASP A 32 12.15 -6.71 13.84
N ALA A 33 10.84 -6.88 13.70
CA ALA A 33 10.18 -8.17 13.91
C ALA A 33 10.49 -9.16 12.77
N ALA A 34 10.52 -8.68 11.53
CA ALA A 34 10.82 -9.50 10.36
C ALA A 34 12.30 -9.94 10.29
N GLN A 35 13.19 -9.25 11.00
CA GLN A 35 14.61 -9.59 11.08
C GLN A 35 14.98 -10.53 12.23
N ALA A 36 14.01 -10.92 13.08
CA ALA A 36 14.26 -11.87 14.15
C ALA A 36 14.71 -13.25 13.60
N PRO A 37 15.56 -14.01 14.30
CA PRO A 37 16.02 -15.32 13.84
C PRO A 37 14.86 -16.26 13.50
N GLY A 38 14.85 -16.80 12.27
CA GLY A 38 13.80 -17.70 11.77
C GLY A 38 12.48 -17.02 11.37
N ALA A 39 12.37 -15.69 11.49
CA ALA A 39 11.16 -14.98 11.07
C ALA A 39 10.93 -15.11 9.56
N LEU A 40 11.97 -14.90 8.74
CA LEU A 40 11.87 -14.98 7.28
C LEU A 40 11.34 -16.34 6.81
N ASP A 41 11.86 -17.45 7.33
CA ASP A 41 11.37 -18.80 6.97
C ASP A 41 9.88 -18.97 7.29
N ASN A 42 9.43 -18.49 8.46
CA ASN A 42 8.01 -18.52 8.82
C ASN A 42 7.14 -17.64 7.91
N ILE A 43 7.65 -16.48 7.51
CA ILE A 43 6.97 -15.56 6.59
C ILE A 43 6.77 -16.24 5.24
N LEU A 44 7.84 -16.79 4.66
CA LEU A 44 7.80 -17.46 3.36
C LEU A 44 6.87 -18.67 3.41
N ASP A 45 6.89 -19.44 4.49
CA ASP A 45 6.01 -20.59 4.69
C ASP A 45 4.54 -20.22 4.79
N HIS A 46 4.22 -19.11 5.44
CA HIS A 46 2.85 -18.61 5.51
C HIS A 46 2.37 -18.05 4.16
N LEU A 47 3.20 -17.30 3.44
CA LEU A 47 2.86 -16.78 2.11
C LEU A 47 2.66 -17.93 1.11
N LEU A 48 3.53 -18.95 1.15
CA LEU A 48 3.39 -20.15 0.33
C LEU A 48 2.07 -20.88 0.62
N GLN A 49 1.69 -21.02 1.89
CA GLN A 49 0.40 -21.61 2.27
C GLN A 49 -0.79 -20.80 1.75
N CYS A 50 -0.71 -19.47 1.73
CA CYS A 50 -1.72 -18.64 1.08
C CYS A 50 -1.79 -18.91 -0.42
N VAL A 51 -0.65 -18.97 -1.12
CA VAL A 51 -0.62 -19.27 -2.58
C VAL A 51 -1.21 -20.64 -2.88
N VAL A 52 -0.88 -21.67 -2.09
CA VAL A 52 -1.50 -23.01 -2.21
C VAL A 52 -3.02 -22.94 -2.08
N HIS A 53 -3.51 -22.19 -1.09
CA HIS A 53 -4.95 -22.03 -0.87
C HIS A 53 -5.63 -21.29 -2.02
N LEU A 54 -4.99 -20.26 -2.56
CA LEU A 54 -5.47 -19.50 -3.73
C LEU A 54 -5.57 -20.38 -4.99
N VAL A 55 -4.55 -21.21 -5.26
CA VAL A 55 -4.58 -22.17 -6.37
C VAL A 55 -5.74 -23.16 -6.21
N HIS A 56 -5.91 -23.75 -5.03
CA HIS A 56 -7.03 -24.65 -4.76
C HIS A 56 -8.39 -23.93 -4.85
N CYS A 57 -8.46 -22.66 -4.50
CA CYS A 57 -9.66 -21.85 -4.66
C CYS A 57 -10.01 -21.67 -6.13
N ALA A 58 -9.04 -21.28 -6.96
CA ALA A 58 -9.21 -21.13 -8.40
C ALA A 58 -9.65 -22.44 -9.07
N GLN A 59 -9.04 -23.57 -8.69
CA GLN A 59 -9.41 -24.89 -9.23
C GLN A 59 -10.83 -25.33 -8.85
N ARG A 60 -11.27 -25.05 -7.61
CA ARG A 60 -12.60 -25.49 -7.12
C ARG A 60 -13.74 -24.57 -7.55
N GLN A 61 -13.49 -23.27 -7.61
CA GLN A 61 -14.55 -22.25 -7.77
C GLN A 61 -14.40 -21.41 -9.05
N GLY A 62 -13.31 -21.59 -9.81
CA GLY A 62 -13.03 -20.77 -10.99
C GLY A 62 -12.72 -19.31 -10.68
N LYS A 63 -12.44 -18.97 -9.41
CA LYS A 63 -12.16 -17.59 -8.97
C LYS A 63 -10.67 -17.35 -8.92
N LEU A 64 -10.17 -16.40 -9.71
CA LEU A 64 -8.80 -15.93 -9.62
C LEU A 64 -8.73 -14.85 -8.54
N ILE A 65 -7.93 -15.11 -7.51
CA ILE A 65 -7.67 -14.16 -6.42
C ILE A 65 -6.16 -14.04 -6.27
N ALA A 66 -5.64 -12.83 -6.08
CA ALA A 66 -4.25 -12.63 -5.73
C ALA A 66 -4.08 -12.02 -4.33
N LEU A 67 -3.07 -12.49 -3.61
CA LEU A 67 -2.57 -11.84 -2.40
C LEU A 67 -1.58 -10.75 -2.82
N ALA A 68 -1.74 -9.55 -2.28
CA ALA A 68 -0.97 -8.38 -2.67
C ALA A 68 -0.22 -7.84 -1.44
N LEU A 69 1.12 -7.92 -1.46
CA LEU A 69 1.95 -7.35 -0.41
C LEU A 69 1.91 -5.82 -0.52
N GLU A 70 1.58 -5.12 0.56
CA GLU A 70 1.45 -3.66 0.58
C GLU A 70 2.67 -3.05 1.28
N PRO A 71 3.63 -2.45 0.55
CA PRO A 71 4.74 -1.74 1.17
C PRO A 71 4.23 -0.60 2.05
N GLU A 72 4.86 -0.38 3.20
CA GLU A 72 4.46 0.64 4.17
C GLU A 72 5.69 1.25 4.85
N PRO A 73 5.74 2.58 5.04
CA PRO A 73 6.82 3.23 5.78
C PRO A 73 7.16 2.57 7.13
N ALA A 74 8.44 2.52 7.50
CA ALA A 74 8.95 1.91 8.73
C ALA A 74 8.73 0.39 8.89
N CYS A 75 8.20 -0.30 7.88
CA CYS A 75 8.07 -1.76 7.86
C CYS A 75 9.25 -2.46 7.20
N TYR A 76 9.21 -3.80 7.10
CA TYR A 76 10.27 -4.58 6.45
C TYR A 76 10.35 -4.31 4.95
N LEU A 77 9.19 -4.13 4.30
CA LEU A 77 9.06 -3.65 2.93
C LEU A 77 8.51 -2.22 3.01
N GLU A 78 9.36 -1.21 2.92
CA GLU A 78 8.96 0.20 2.92
C GLU A 78 8.62 0.67 1.51
N THR A 79 9.43 0.26 0.53
CA THR A 79 9.35 0.75 -0.85
C THR A 79 8.84 -0.29 -1.83
N THR A 80 8.40 0.18 -2.99
CA THR A 80 8.03 -0.68 -4.11
C THR A 80 9.20 -1.56 -4.56
N GLN A 81 10.42 -1.01 -4.55
CA GLN A 81 11.63 -1.75 -4.91
C GLN A 81 11.93 -2.88 -3.91
N GLU A 82 11.84 -2.63 -2.61
CA GLU A 82 12.07 -3.67 -1.59
C GLU A 82 11.04 -4.81 -1.71
N ALA A 83 9.77 -4.49 -2.00
CA ALA A 83 8.77 -5.53 -2.26
C ALA A 83 9.04 -6.32 -3.54
N ALA A 84 9.55 -5.67 -4.59
CA ALA A 84 9.96 -6.34 -5.81
C ALA A 84 11.12 -7.32 -5.54
N ASP A 85 12.16 -6.85 -4.86
CA ASP A 85 13.33 -7.65 -4.48
C ASP A 85 12.91 -8.81 -3.59
N PHE A 86 12.02 -8.59 -2.61
CA PHE A 86 11.51 -9.66 -1.76
C PHE A 86 10.80 -10.76 -2.56
N ILE A 87 9.95 -10.38 -3.52
CA ILE A 87 9.24 -11.35 -4.35
C ILE A 87 10.22 -12.12 -5.24
N LEU A 88 11.17 -11.43 -5.88
CA LEU A 88 12.12 -12.04 -6.82
C LEU A 88 13.13 -12.94 -6.10
N ASP A 89 13.75 -12.43 -5.04
CA ASP A 89 14.90 -13.08 -4.41
C ASP A 89 14.48 -14.12 -3.37
N HIS A 90 13.30 -13.96 -2.73
CA HIS A 90 12.81 -14.90 -1.74
C HIS A 90 11.66 -15.76 -2.25
N MET A 91 10.52 -15.17 -2.59
CA MET A 91 9.31 -15.93 -2.93
C MET A 91 9.45 -16.71 -4.24
N ARG A 92 10.21 -16.19 -5.21
CA ARG A 92 10.51 -16.84 -6.49
C ARG A 92 11.86 -17.55 -6.50
N SER A 93 12.51 -17.70 -5.35
CA SER A 93 13.75 -18.48 -5.24
C SER A 93 13.53 -19.95 -5.63
N PRO A 94 14.55 -20.64 -6.18
CA PRO A 94 14.43 -22.06 -6.55
C PRO A 94 13.96 -22.96 -5.39
N ALA A 95 14.34 -22.64 -4.16
CA ALA A 95 13.93 -23.40 -2.97
C ALA A 95 12.43 -23.26 -2.68
N VAL A 96 11.90 -22.03 -2.69
CA VAL A 96 10.48 -21.76 -2.43
C VAL A 96 9.61 -22.31 -3.57
N VAL A 97 10.04 -22.14 -4.83
CA VAL A 97 9.34 -22.68 -6.00
C VAL A 97 9.26 -24.21 -5.94
N SER A 98 10.35 -24.90 -5.58
CA SER A 98 10.37 -26.35 -5.42
C SER A 98 9.43 -26.82 -4.29
N LYS A 99 9.42 -26.10 -3.17
CA LYS A 99 8.50 -26.38 -2.05
C LYS A 99 7.04 -26.20 -2.45
N LEU A 100 6.73 -25.15 -3.21
CA LEU A 100 5.39 -24.89 -3.72
C LEU A 100 4.96 -25.96 -4.73
N ALA A 101 5.85 -26.34 -5.65
CA ALA A 101 5.60 -27.41 -6.62
C ALA A 101 5.29 -28.75 -5.93
N GLN A 102 6.04 -29.09 -4.88
CA GLN A 102 5.74 -30.26 -4.06
C GLN A 102 4.38 -30.15 -3.38
N ALA A 103 4.05 -29.00 -2.77
CA ALA A 103 2.77 -28.79 -2.09
C ALA A 103 1.57 -28.88 -3.03
N LEU A 104 1.72 -28.43 -4.28
CA LEU A 104 0.70 -28.46 -5.33
C LEU A 104 0.73 -29.74 -6.19
N SER A 105 1.72 -30.62 -5.99
CA SER A 105 1.95 -31.80 -6.85
C SER A 105 2.06 -31.45 -8.34
N CYS A 106 2.80 -30.38 -8.66
CA CYS A 106 2.97 -29.85 -10.02
C CYS A 106 4.45 -29.65 -10.39
N SER A 107 4.74 -29.17 -11.60
CA SER A 107 6.11 -28.82 -12.01
C SER A 107 6.56 -27.48 -11.39
N ASN A 108 7.87 -27.23 -11.32
CA ASN A 108 8.41 -25.94 -10.90
C ASN A 108 7.93 -24.78 -11.80
N GLU A 109 7.71 -25.04 -13.08
CA GLU A 109 7.15 -24.06 -14.03
C GLU A 109 5.72 -23.67 -13.64
N GLN A 110 4.87 -24.66 -13.38
CA GLN A 110 3.49 -24.43 -12.92
C GLN A 110 3.43 -23.74 -11.55
N ALA A 111 4.36 -24.05 -10.65
CA ALA A 111 4.48 -23.36 -9.37
C ALA A 111 4.93 -21.90 -9.53
N MET A 112 5.83 -21.61 -10.46
CA MET A 112 6.21 -20.24 -10.81
C MET A 112 5.03 -19.46 -11.41
N ASP A 113 4.26 -20.07 -12.31
CA ASP A 113 3.04 -19.47 -12.88
C ASP A 113 2.00 -19.17 -11.80
N ALA A 114 1.86 -20.07 -10.81
CA ALA A 114 1.01 -19.83 -9.65
C ALA A 114 1.47 -18.61 -8.83
N LEU A 115 2.79 -18.44 -8.63
CA LEU A 115 3.33 -17.25 -7.96
C LEU A 115 3.10 -15.97 -8.78
N HIS A 116 3.27 -16.01 -10.10
CA HIS A 116 2.96 -14.86 -10.97
C HIS A 116 1.48 -14.46 -10.90
N THR A 117 0.59 -15.44 -10.77
CA THR A 117 -0.86 -15.24 -10.77
C THR A 117 -1.38 -14.78 -9.40
N HIS A 118 -0.90 -15.39 -8.32
CA HIS A 118 -1.53 -15.30 -7.00
C HIS A 118 -0.75 -14.47 -5.99
N LEU A 119 0.44 -13.96 -6.33
CA LEU A 119 1.23 -13.10 -5.45
C LEU A 119 1.75 -11.88 -6.21
N GLY A 120 1.34 -10.70 -5.74
CA GLY A 120 1.74 -9.41 -6.32
C GLY A 120 1.94 -8.34 -5.26
N VAL A 121 1.88 -7.09 -5.70
CA VAL A 121 2.01 -5.91 -4.84
C VAL A 121 0.71 -5.12 -4.83
N CYS A 122 0.26 -4.72 -3.64
CA CYS A 122 -0.78 -3.73 -3.48
C CYS A 122 -0.09 -2.36 -3.55
N PHE A 123 -0.46 -1.55 -4.52
CA PHE A 123 0.15 -0.23 -4.67
C PHE A 123 -0.71 0.80 -3.93
N ASP A 124 -0.34 1.12 -2.70
CA ASP A 124 -0.94 2.24 -1.96
C ASP A 124 -0.26 3.56 -2.34
N VAL A 125 -1.07 4.49 -2.83
CA VAL A 125 -0.60 5.80 -3.34
C VAL A 125 -0.10 6.70 -2.20
N CYS A 126 -0.70 6.61 -1.02
CA CYS A 126 -0.28 7.36 0.17
C CYS A 126 1.09 6.88 0.66
N HIS A 127 1.28 5.57 0.85
CA HIS A 127 2.55 4.98 1.28
C HIS A 127 3.68 5.30 0.29
N SER A 128 3.44 5.06 -1.00
CA SER A 128 4.41 5.35 -2.05
C SER A 128 4.76 6.86 -2.11
N ALA A 129 3.74 7.72 -1.92
CA ALA A 129 4.00 9.15 -1.81
C ALA A 129 4.83 9.48 -0.56
N VAL A 130 4.54 8.92 0.61
CA VAL A 130 5.31 9.14 1.84
C VAL A 130 6.78 8.73 1.67
N GLU A 131 7.05 7.63 0.96
CA GLU A 131 8.42 7.18 0.63
C GLU A 131 9.09 7.98 -0.51
N PHE A 132 8.47 9.06 -1.00
CA PHE A 132 8.98 9.91 -2.08
C PHE A 132 9.18 9.19 -3.43
N GLU A 133 8.43 8.12 -3.69
CA GLU A 133 8.49 7.41 -4.97
C GLU A 133 7.73 8.18 -6.08
N ASP A 134 8.17 7.99 -7.33
CA ASP A 134 7.35 8.34 -8.51
C ASP A 134 6.38 7.17 -8.76
N PRO A 135 5.05 7.38 -8.64
CA PRO A 135 4.12 6.27 -8.60
C PRO A 135 4.02 5.53 -9.93
N VAL A 136 4.12 6.25 -11.06
CA VAL A 136 4.02 5.63 -12.39
C VAL A 136 5.30 4.84 -12.70
N GLN A 137 6.46 5.39 -12.36
CA GLN A 137 7.72 4.68 -12.50
C GLN A 137 7.77 3.42 -11.63
N ALA A 138 7.35 3.51 -10.36
CA ALA A 138 7.32 2.39 -9.43
C ALA A 138 6.43 1.24 -9.96
N MET A 139 5.21 1.55 -10.40
CA MET A 139 4.32 0.54 -11.00
C MET A 139 4.87 -0.05 -12.31
N ARG A 140 5.53 0.75 -13.15
CA ARG A 140 6.20 0.26 -14.37
C ARG A 140 7.36 -0.69 -14.03
N GLN A 141 8.12 -0.42 -12.98
CA GLN A 141 9.21 -1.28 -12.53
C GLN A 141 8.70 -2.65 -12.10
N LEU A 142 7.64 -2.71 -11.28
CA LEU A 142 6.98 -3.98 -10.91
C LEU A 142 6.55 -4.78 -12.14
N ARG A 143 5.88 -4.12 -13.09
CA ARG A 143 5.42 -4.75 -14.33
C ARG A 143 6.58 -5.25 -15.18
N ALA A 144 7.67 -4.50 -15.28
CA ALA A 144 8.84 -4.85 -16.08
C ALA A 144 9.52 -6.14 -15.60
N VAL A 145 9.41 -6.46 -14.30
CA VAL A 145 9.94 -7.70 -13.69
C VAL A 145 8.87 -8.79 -13.53
N GLY A 146 7.70 -8.61 -14.14
CA GLY A 146 6.62 -9.60 -14.12
C GLY A 146 5.96 -9.79 -12.75
N ILE A 147 5.93 -8.74 -11.93
CA ILE A 147 5.13 -8.70 -10.70
C ILE A 147 3.80 -8.02 -11.03
N CYS A 148 2.70 -8.70 -10.74
CA CYS A 148 1.37 -8.16 -10.95
C CYS A 148 1.02 -7.12 -9.87
N ILE A 149 0.07 -6.24 -10.19
CA ILE A 149 -0.47 -5.22 -9.28
C ILE A 149 -1.98 -5.51 -9.11
N PRO A 150 -2.36 -6.47 -8.24
CA PRO A 150 -3.75 -6.91 -8.15
C PRO A 150 -4.72 -5.88 -7.59
N LYS A 151 -4.20 -4.83 -6.92
CA LYS A 151 -4.97 -3.73 -6.37
C LYS A 151 -4.11 -2.47 -6.33
N ILE A 152 -4.76 -1.32 -6.54
CA ILE A 152 -4.22 0.00 -6.24
C ILE A 152 -5.15 0.66 -5.22
N GLN A 153 -4.61 1.07 -4.07
CA GLN A 153 -5.32 1.90 -3.10
C GLN A 153 -5.10 3.38 -3.45
N LEU A 154 -6.20 4.04 -3.80
CA LEU A 154 -6.28 5.45 -4.15
C LEU A 154 -6.51 6.25 -2.87
N SER A 155 -5.41 6.72 -2.32
CA SER A 155 -5.31 7.45 -1.07
C SER A 155 -4.45 8.71 -1.26
N SER A 156 -4.42 9.60 -0.27
CA SER A 156 -3.56 10.78 -0.26
C SER A 156 -3.05 11.06 1.15
N ALA A 157 -1.80 11.51 1.24
CA ALA A 157 -1.10 11.83 2.47
C ALA A 157 -1.12 13.34 2.74
N VAL A 158 -0.74 13.73 3.95
CA VAL A 158 -0.45 15.14 4.29
C VAL A 158 0.95 15.50 3.79
N ARG A 159 1.10 16.68 3.17
CA ARG A 159 2.37 17.17 2.61
C ARG A 159 2.68 18.58 3.08
N ILE A 160 3.93 18.80 3.49
CA ILE A 160 4.45 20.11 3.88
C ILE A 160 5.67 20.38 3.00
N PRO A 161 5.55 21.15 1.90
CA PRO A 161 6.66 21.34 0.95
C PRO A 161 7.91 21.97 1.58
N ASP A 162 7.70 22.86 2.55
CA ASP A 162 8.76 23.50 3.32
C ASP A 162 8.28 23.71 4.76
N MET A 163 8.87 22.97 5.69
CA MET A 163 8.44 22.99 7.09
C MET A 163 8.83 24.28 7.80
N ARG A 164 7.83 24.96 8.37
CA ARG A 164 7.95 26.25 9.05
C ARG A 164 7.24 26.23 10.41
N ALA A 165 7.76 27.00 11.37
CA ALA A 165 7.27 26.97 12.75
C ALA A 165 5.77 27.32 12.89
N ASP A 166 5.22 28.20 12.04
CA ASP A 166 3.80 28.54 12.05
C ASP A 166 2.87 27.42 11.57
N LEU A 167 3.41 26.34 10.99
CA LEU A 167 2.63 25.14 10.62
C LEU A 167 2.50 24.12 11.75
N LEU A 168 3.33 24.19 12.81
CA LEU A 168 3.28 23.25 13.93
C LEU A 168 1.87 23.12 14.53
N PRO A 169 1.11 24.21 14.77
CA PRO A 169 -0.26 24.08 15.30
C PRO A 169 -1.20 23.34 14.35
N ALA A 170 -1.03 23.49 13.04
CA ALA A 170 -1.85 22.80 12.04
C ALA A 170 -1.49 21.30 11.97
N LEU A 171 -0.21 20.95 12.11
CA LEU A 171 0.22 19.55 12.18
C LEU A 171 -0.28 18.86 13.44
N HIS A 172 -0.26 19.54 14.58
CA HIS A 172 -0.74 18.98 15.83
C HIS A 172 -2.23 18.60 15.78
N MET A 173 -3.01 19.18 14.87
CA MET A 173 -4.41 18.78 14.66
C MET A 173 -4.57 17.40 14.01
N PHE A 174 -3.52 16.88 13.38
CA PHE A 174 -3.48 15.53 12.83
C PHE A 174 -2.96 14.50 13.82
N ASP A 175 -2.32 14.92 14.92
CA ASP A 175 -1.89 14.02 15.99
C ASP A 175 -3.11 13.47 16.76
N ASP A 176 -3.65 12.35 16.27
CA ASP A 176 -4.88 11.76 16.79
C ASP A 176 -4.68 10.75 17.93
N ALA A 177 -3.43 10.43 18.26
CA ALA A 177 -3.01 9.43 19.26
C ALA A 177 -3.55 7.99 19.05
N VAL A 178 -4.22 7.71 17.93
CA VAL A 178 -4.79 6.41 17.57
C VAL A 178 -3.93 5.74 16.51
N TYR A 179 -3.55 6.48 15.48
CA TYR A 179 -2.79 5.99 14.34
C TYR A 179 -1.33 6.42 14.41
N LEU A 180 -0.48 5.57 13.84
CA LEU A 180 0.93 5.86 13.65
C LEU A 180 1.12 6.64 12.35
N HIS A 181 1.77 7.80 12.41
CA HIS A 181 1.78 8.72 11.27
C HIS A 181 2.97 8.57 10.32
N GLN A 182 3.98 7.75 10.64
CA GLN A 182 5.20 7.50 9.85
C GLN A 182 5.62 8.70 8.96
N VAL A 183 6.42 9.60 9.52
CA VAL A 183 6.81 10.84 8.83
C VAL A 183 8.13 10.67 8.12
N VAL A 184 8.16 11.00 6.82
CA VAL A 184 9.39 11.04 6.04
C VAL A 184 9.70 12.48 5.67
N VAL A 185 10.93 12.90 5.99
CA VAL A 185 11.44 14.25 5.74
C VAL A 185 12.51 14.20 4.67
N GLN A 186 12.30 14.94 3.58
CA GLN A 186 13.28 15.13 2.51
C GLN A 186 14.02 16.46 2.69
N SER A 187 15.35 16.38 2.82
CA SER A 187 16.26 17.52 2.79
C SER A 187 17.50 17.23 1.93
N GLN A 188 18.65 16.93 2.55
CA GLN A 188 19.86 16.40 1.87
C GLN A 188 19.76 14.88 1.61
N GLY A 189 18.72 14.25 2.14
CA GLY A 189 18.36 12.85 2.02
C GLY A 189 17.01 12.61 2.69
N LEU A 190 16.62 11.34 2.84
CA LEU A 190 15.39 10.96 3.54
C LEU A 190 15.68 10.64 5.00
N THR A 191 14.95 11.28 5.91
CA THR A 191 14.95 10.97 7.34
C THR A 191 13.57 10.47 7.75
N ARG A 192 13.50 9.38 8.50
CA ARG A 192 12.25 8.73 8.90
C ARG A 192 12.02 8.90 10.39
N PHE A 193 10.80 9.25 10.75
CA PHE A 193 10.32 9.31 12.13
C PHE A 193 9.11 8.38 12.25
N LEU A 194 9.08 7.58 13.31
CA LEU A 194 8.02 6.60 13.47
C LEU A 194 6.65 7.27 13.62
N ASP A 195 6.61 8.48 14.20
CA ASP A 195 5.36 9.20 14.45
C ASP A 195 5.53 10.73 14.40
N LEU A 196 4.40 11.43 14.28
CA LEU A 196 4.34 12.88 14.10
C LEU A 196 4.95 13.67 15.28
N PRO A 197 4.72 13.32 16.56
CA PRO A 197 5.38 14.00 17.68
C PRO A 197 6.90 13.94 17.63
N GLN A 198 7.47 12.82 17.15
CA GLN A 198 8.91 12.66 17.03
C GLN A 198 9.49 13.59 15.96
N ALA A 199 8.81 13.69 14.81
CA ALA A 199 9.20 14.61 13.75
C ALA A 199 9.11 16.07 14.21
N MET A 200 8.03 16.45 14.92
CA MET A 200 7.87 17.81 15.48
C MET A 200 8.97 18.17 16.47
N ALA A 201 9.32 17.27 17.40
CA ALA A 201 10.43 17.51 18.32
C ALA A 201 11.79 17.64 17.60
N ALA A 202 12.02 16.82 16.56
CA ALA A 202 13.21 16.90 15.73
C ALA A 202 13.28 18.21 14.93
N TYR A 203 12.13 18.75 14.49
CA TYR A 203 12.06 20.06 13.84
C TYR A 203 12.50 21.18 14.78
N GLU A 204 11.96 21.19 16.01
CA GLU A 204 12.32 22.19 17.02
C GLU A 204 13.81 22.13 17.39
N ALA A 205 14.42 20.94 17.31
CA ALA A 205 15.86 20.74 17.47
C ALA A 205 16.70 21.10 16.22
N GLY A 206 16.06 21.54 15.13
CA GLY A 206 16.72 21.91 13.87
C GLY A 206 17.17 20.72 13.00
N GLN A 207 16.63 19.53 13.25
CA GLN A 207 17.06 18.26 12.62
C GLN A 207 16.09 17.75 11.54
N ALA A 208 14.90 18.35 11.40
CA ALA A 208 13.86 17.91 10.47
C ALA A 208 13.38 19.05 9.54
N ASN A 209 14.29 19.85 9.00
CA ASN A 209 13.94 20.87 8.00
C ASN A 209 13.66 20.23 6.62
N GLY A 210 12.93 20.92 5.74
CA GLY A 210 12.66 20.48 4.37
C GLY A 210 11.20 20.05 4.13
N GLU A 211 10.99 19.19 3.13
CA GLU A 211 9.66 18.68 2.78
C GLU A 211 9.28 17.52 3.70
N TRP A 212 8.08 17.58 4.29
CA TRP A 212 7.53 16.46 5.07
C TRP A 212 6.42 15.79 4.28
N ARG A 213 6.37 14.47 4.36
CA ARG A 213 5.21 13.67 4.00
C ARG A 213 4.83 12.83 5.21
N VAL A 214 3.59 12.98 5.63
CA VAL A 214 3.04 12.39 6.86
C VAL A 214 1.98 11.40 6.43
N HIS A 215 2.16 10.13 6.79
CA HIS A 215 1.14 9.11 6.57
C HIS A 215 -0.10 9.45 7.41
N CYS A 216 -1.11 9.94 6.72
CA CYS A 216 -2.44 10.19 7.23
C CYS A 216 -3.35 10.28 6.01
N HIS A 217 -4.26 9.32 5.84
CA HIS A 217 -5.15 9.34 4.69
C HIS A 217 -6.02 10.59 4.81
N VAL A 218 -5.93 11.50 3.85
CA VAL A 218 -6.79 12.67 3.74
C VAL A 218 -7.69 12.51 2.51
N PRO A 219 -8.89 13.11 2.52
CA PRO A 219 -9.85 12.94 1.45
C PRO A 219 -9.25 13.22 0.07
N VAL A 220 -9.41 12.29 -0.87
CA VAL A 220 -8.67 12.29 -2.14
C VAL A 220 -8.92 13.52 -3.03
N PHE A 221 -10.02 14.22 -2.82
CA PHE A 221 -10.38 15.44 -3.54
C PHE A 221 -9.74 16.72 -2.95
N LEU A 222 -9.04 16.64 -1.82
CA LEU A 222 -8.36 17.78 -1.21
C LEU A 222 -6.95 17.96 -1.78
N GLU A 223 -6.71 19.09 -2.42
CA GLU A 223 -5.35 19.57 -2.71
C GLU A 223 -4.68 20.17 -1.46
N HIS A 224 -5.51 20.73 -0.56
CA HIS A 224 -5.08 21.38 0.67
C HIS A 224 -5.98 20.96 1.83
N ALA A 225 -5.37 20.67 2.97
CA ALA A 225 -6.01 20.38 4.25
C ALA A 225 -5.77 21.56 5.22
N GLY A 226 -6.54 22.63 5.04
CA GLY A 226 -6.33 23.88 5.76
C GLY A 226 -5.09 24.62 5.25
N ALA A 227 -4.11 24.85 6.12
CA ALA A 227 -2.87 25.56 5.77
C ALA A 227 -1.77 24.64 5.19
N ILE A 228 -2.02 23.33 5.16
CA ILE A 228 -1.08 22.30 4.73
C ILE A 228 -1.57 21.70 3.40
N SER A 229 -0.66 21.31 2.51
CA SER A 229 -1.02 20.67 1.24
C SER A 229 -1.14 19.15 1.39
N THR A 230 -1.52 18.46 0.33
CA THR A 230 -1.64 16.99 0.29
C THR A 230 -0.77 16.41 -0.82
N THR A 231 -0.71 15.08 -0.89
CA THR A 231 -0.11 14.36 -2.02
C THR A 231 -1.12 14.05 -3.14
N GLN A 232 -2.19 14.83 -3.27
CA GLN A 232 -3.19 14.64 -4.33
C GLN A 232 -2.55 14.64 -5.73
N ALA A 233 -1.47 15.40 -5.93
CA ALA A 233 -0.73 15.40 -7.18
C ALA A 233 -0.23 13.99 -7.55
N GLN A 234 0.29 13.21 -6.60
CA GLN A 234 0.70 11.82 -6.80
C GLN A 234 -0.49 10.94 -7.16
N LEU A 235 -1.64 11.13 -6.52
CA LEU A 235 -2.87 10.42 -6.87
C LEU A 235 -3.33 10.71 -8.31
N LEU A 236 -3.34 11.98 -8.72
CA LEU A 236 -3.69 12.36 -10.09
C LEU A 236 -2.72 11.77 -11.12
N GLN A 237 -1.42 11.71 -10.80
CA GLN A 237 -0.42 11.02 -11.63
C GLN A 237 -0.71 9.51 -11.75
N THR A 238 -1.03 8.85 -10.63
CA THR A 238 -1.43 7.43 -10.60
C THR A 238 -2.66 7.17 -11.47
N LEU A 239 -3.72 7.99 -11.33
CA LEU A 239 -4.96 7.85 -12.10
C LEU A 239 -4.70 8.04 -13.60
N GLN A 240 -3.89 9.03 -13.98
CA GLN A 240 -3.48 9.24 -15.37
C GLN A 240 -2.67 8.05 -15.90
N GLY A 241 -1.75 7.51 -15.10
CA GLY A 241 -1.00 6.30 -15.45
C GLY A 241 -1.92 5.09 -15.65
N CYS A 242 -2.91 4.90 -14.77
CA CYS A 242 -3.90 3.83 -14.89
C CYS A 242 -4.72 3.96 -16.18
N LYS A 243 -5.13 5.17 -16.55
CA LYS A 243 -5.86 5.43 -17.80
C LYS A 243 -5.04 5.09 -19.05
N LEU A 244 -3.74 5.39 -19.03
CA LEU A 244 -2.86 5.17 -20.18
C LEU A 244 -2.35 3.74 -20.30
N GLU A 245 -2.09 3.07 -19.17
CA GLU A 245 -1.33 1.81 -19.14
C GLU A 245 -2.06 0.64 -18.48
N GLY A 246 -3.21 0.87 -17.85
CA GLY A 246 -4.04 -0.16 -17.22
C GLY A 246 -3.26 -0.97 -16.17
N PHE A 247 -2.73 -0.31 -15.13
CA PHE A 247 -1.92 -0.98 -14.08
C PHE A 247 -2.65 -2.05 -13.31
N SER A 248 -3.91 -1.81 -12.97
CA SER A 248 -4.78 -2.75 -12.27
C SER A 248 -6.22 -2.60 -12.73
N SER A 249 -6.98 -3.69 -12.66
CA SER A 249 -8.44 -3.68 -12.83
C SER A 249 -9.19 -3.35 -11.54
N HIS A 250 -8.51 -3.37 -10.39
CA HIS A 250 -9.09 -3.11 -9.08
C HIS A 250 -8.49 -1.83 -8.48
N LEU A 251 -9.27 -0.75 -8.51
CA LEU A 251 -8.95 0.51 -7.85
C LEU A 251 -9.85 0.65 -6.62
N GLU A 252 -9.26 0.81 -5.45
CA GLU A 252 -9.95 0.98 -4.17
C GLU A 252 -9.75 2.42 -3.68
N VAL A 253 -10.83 3.16 -3.42
CA VAL A 253 -10.72 4.51 -2.84
C VAL A 253 -10.73 4.38 -1.33
N GLU A 254 -9.66 4.82 -0.68
CA GLU A 254 -9.42 4.53 0.73
C GLU A 254 -9.10 5.78 1.55
N THR A 255 -10.08 6.23 2.31
CA THR A 255 -9.88 7.15 3.44
C THR A 255 -10.56 6.55 4.66
N TYR A 256 -9.79 5.97 5.59
CA TYR A 256 -10.32 5.33 6.81
C TYR A 256 -10.28 6.25 8.05
N THR A 257 -9.48 7.32 7.99
CA THR A 257 -9.20 8.28 9.07
C THR A 257 -10.32 9.30 9.30
N TRP A 258 -11.47 9.18 8.64
CA TRP A 258 -12.58 10.15 8.71
C TRP A 258 -12.95 10.56 10.14
N ASP A 259 -12.93 9.62 11.08
CA ASP A 259 -13.35 9.85 12.46
C ASP A 259 -12.28 10.62 13.27
N VAL A 260 -11.02 10.60 12.84
CA VAL A 260 -9.88 11.25 13.51
C VAL A 260 -9.36 12.49 12.81
N LEU A 261 -9.80 12.77 11.58
CA LEU A 261 -9.43 14.01 10.87
C LEU A 261 -9.66 15.27 11.74
N PRO A 262 -8.92 16.35 11.48
CA PRO A 262 -9.23 17.65 12.06
C PRO A 262 -10.69 18.06 11.85
N ALA A 263 -11.34 18.61 12.88
CA ALA A 263 -12.77 18.97 12.83
C ALA A 263 -13.14 19.91 11.67
N ALA A 264 -12.24 20.82 11.29
CA ALA A 264 -12.43 21.73 10.17
C ALA A 264 -12.53 21.03 8.80
N LEU A 265 -12.05 19.78 8.68
CA LEU A 265 -12.09 18.98 7.45
C LEU A 265 -13.35 18.09 7.36
N LYS A 266 -14.10 17.93 8.47
CA LYS A 266 -15.34 17.11 8.52
C LYS A 266 -16.56 17.94 8.13
N THR A 267 -16.59 18.37 6.86
CA THR A 267 -17.65 19.26 6.34
C THR A 267 -18.92 18.52 5.94
N ASP A 268 -18.80 17.25 5.57
CA ASP A 268 -19.87 16.37 5.12
C ASP A 268 -20.08 15.21 6.11
N SER A 269 -21.23 14.52 6.03
CA SER A 269 -21.35 13.22 6.71
C SER A 269 -20.40 12.19 6.07
N LYS A 270 -19.96 11.19 6.83
CA LYS A 270 -19.05 10.13 6.34
C LYS A 270 -19.52 9.49 5.01
N ALA A 271 -20.82 9.22 4.89
CA ALA A 271 -21.39 8.64 3.67
C ALA A 271 -21.32 9.59 2.46
N GLN A 272 -21.60 10.89 2.66
CA GLN A 272 -21.49 11.90 1.61
C GLN A 272 -20.04 12.10 1.18
N ALA A 273 -19.12 12.09 2.14
CA ALA A 273 -17.71 12.26 1.88
C ALA A 273 -17.14 11.10 1.05
N ILE A 274 -17.44 9.84 1.42
CA ILE A 274 -17.09 8.64 0.63
C ILE A 274 -17.68 8.71 -0.78
N ALA A 275 -18.96 9.09 -0.92
CA ALA A 275 -19.59 9.23 -2.23
C ALA A 275 -18.89 10.28 -3.11
N ARG A 276 -18.45 11.39 -2.50
CA ARG A 276 -17.70 12.45 -3.18
C ARG A 276 -16.32 11.99 -3.63
N GLU A 277 -15.62 11.20 -2.82
CA GLU A 277 -14.33 10.61 -3.21
C GLU A 277 -14.47 9.70 -4.44
N LEU A 278 -15.46 8.81 -4.44
CA LEU A 278 -15.76 7.94 -5.57
C LEU A 278 -16.12 8.76 -6.84
N GLN A 279 -16.94 9.79 -6.70
CA GLN A 279 -17.30 10.68 -7.81
C GLN A 279 -16.08 11.42 -8.37
N PHE A 280 -15.21 11.94 -7.50
CA PHE A 280 -13.97 12.62 -7.90
C PHE A 280 -13.07 11.69 -8.71
N VAL A 281 -12.78 10.49 -8.19
CA VAL A 281 -11.95 9.50 -8.87
C VAL A 281 -12.56 9.09 -10.22
N HIS A 282 -13.88 8.84 -10.24
CA HIS A 282 -14.58 8.50 -11.48
C HIS A 282 -14.49 9.63 -12.51
N GLN A 283 -14.65 10.90 -12.10
CA GLN A 283 -14.54 12.04 -13.00
C GLN A 283 -13.13 12.17 -13.58
N VAL A 284 -12.09 12.00 -12.78
CA VAL A 284 -10.70 12.05 -13.25
C VAL A 284 -10.40 10.92 -14.23
N LEU A 285 -10.90 9.71 -13.99
CA LEU A 285 -10.68 8.57 -14.90
C LEU A 285 -11.43 8.72 -16.24
N THR A 286 -12.58 9.38 -16.23
CA THR A 286 -13.46 9.51 -17.41
C THR A 286 -13.22 10.76 -18.26
N THR A 287 -12.50 11.75 -17.74
CA THR A 287 -12.09 12.96 -18.47
C THR A 287 -10.77 12.73 -19.18
#